data_AF-A0A7V9ATC8-F1
#
_entry.id   AF-A0A7V9ATC8-F1
#
_cell.length_a   1.000
_cell.length_b   1.000
_cell.length_c   1.000
_cell.angle_alpha   90.00
_cell.angle_beta   90.00
_cell.angle_gamma   90.00
#
_symmetry.space_group_name_H-M   'P 1'
#
loop_
_entity.id
_entity.type
_entity.pdbx_description
1 polymer ?
#
loop_
_entity_poly.entity_id
_entity_poly.type
_entity_poly.pdbx_seq_one_letter_code
_entity_poly.pdbx_strand_id
1 'polypeptide(L)'
;MPKVVTFGEIMLRLSPPGMERFFQSPILSATFGGGEANVAVSLAQFGLDSHYVTALPGNAIGDAAVKALRAESVRTDHIVRSGARVGIYFAETGASQRA
;
A
#
# COMPACT_ATOMS: atom_id res chain seq x y z
N MET A 1 -8.85 10.52 -21.33
CA MET A 1 -8.99 9.32 -20.49
C MET A 1 -9.94 9.65 -19.34
N PRO A 2 -10.83 8.73 -18.92
CA PRO A 2 -11.73 8.99 -17.80
C PRO A 2 -10.94 9.16 -16.51
N LYS A 3 -11.37 10.12 -15.70
CA LYS A 3 -10.84 10.36 -14.35
C LYS A 3 -11.55 9.44 -13.36
N VAL A 4 -10.78 8.74 -12.53
CA VAL A 4 -11.31 7.90 -11.45
C VAL A 4 -10.69 8.35 -10.14
N VAL A 5 -11.52 8.44 -9.11
CA VAL A 5 -11.11 8.81 -7.75
C VAL A 5 -11.45 7.67 -6.81
N THR A 6 -10.46 7.27 -6.02
CA THR A 6 -10.61 6.29 -4.95
C THR A 6 -10.27 6.95 -3.62
N PHE A 7 -10.91 6.50 -2.54
CA PHE A 7 -10.73 7.06 -1.20
C PHE A 7 -10.63 5.92 -0.20
N GLY A 8 -9.58 5.93 0.62
CA GLY A 8 -9.40 4.90 1.63
C GLY A 8 -8.09 5.06 2.39
N GLU A 9 -7.68 3.98 3.05
CA GLU A 9 -6.42 3.89 3.80
C GLU A 9 -5.41 3.01 3.06
N ILE A 10 -4.15 3.43 3.08
CA ILE A 10 -3.01 2.62 2.64
C ILE A 10 -2.12 2.34 3.85
N MET A 11 -1.83 1.07 4.07
CA MET A 11 -1.10 0.58 5.24
C MET A 11 0.23 -0.06 4.84
N LEU A 12 1.16 -0.09 5.79
CA LEU A 12 2.40 -0.85 5.69
C LEU A 12 2.09 -2.33 5.97
N ARG A 13 2.29 -3.18 4.97
CA ARG A 13 2.28 -4.64 5.11
C ARG A 13 3.68 -5.13 5.45
N LEU A 14 3.79 -5.85 6.58
CA LEU A 14 5.00 -6.57 6.96
C LEU A 14 4.73 -8.08 6.87
N SER A 15 5.52 -8.78 6.06
CA SER A 15 5.38 -10.23 5.87
C SER A 15 6.73 -10.94 5.99
N PRO A 16 6.80 -12.18 6.49
CA PRO A 16 8.01 -12.99 6.41
C PRO A 16 8.42 -13.18 4.93
N PRO A 17 9.72 -13.39 4.64
CA PRO A 17 10.16 -13.66 3.28
C PRO A 17 9.71 -15.04 2.80
N GLY A 18 9.32 -15.14 1.52
CA GLY A 18 8.94 -16.41 0.90
C GLY A 18 7.75 -17.11 1.57
N MET A 19 8.00 -18.34 2.02
CA MET A 19 7.02 -19.22 2.70
C MET A 19 7.32 -19.34 4.20
N GLU A 20 8.16 -18.46 4.75
CA GLU A 20 8.43 -18.45 6.17
C GLU A 20 7.19 -18.07 6.97
N ARG A 21 7.10 -18.62 8.17
CA ARG A 21 6.21 -18.14 9.23
C ARG A 21 6.90 -17.07 10.05
N PHE A 22 6.11 -16.30 10.80
CA PHE A 22 6.68 -15.35 11.73
C PHE A 22 7.67 -16.02 12.69
N PHE A 23 8.78 -15.32 12.95
CA PHE A 23 9.84 -15.72 13.87
C PHE A 23 10.68 -16.93 13.44
N GLN A 24 10.51 -17.46 12.22
CA GLN A 24 11.51 -18.37 11.64
C GLN A 24 12.81 -17.63 11.27
N SER A 25 12.68 -16.35 10.91
CA SER A 25 13.78 -15.40 10.82
C SER A 25 13.35 -14.03 11.39
N PRO A 26 14.30 -13.14 11.71
CA PRO A 26 14.00 -11.77 12.13
C PRO A 26 13.70 -10.83 10.94
N ILE A 27 13.51 -11.36 9.72
CA ILE A 27 13.36 -10.57 8.50
C ILE A 27 11.88 -10.35 8.20
N LEU A 28 11.51 -9.11 7.87
CA LEU A 28 10.18 -8.74 7.39
C LEU A 28 10.30 -7.94 6.09
N SER A 29 9.60 -8.39 5.05
CA SER A 29 9.44 -7.67 3.79
C SER A 29 8.38 -6.58 3.97
N ALA A 30 8.77 -5.34 3.68
CA ALA A 30 7.91 -4.17 3.75
C ALA A 30 7.30 -3.84 2.39
N THR A 31 5.98 -3.78 2.31
CA THR A 31 5.23 -3.32 1.13
C THR A 31 4.06 -2.45 1.57
N PHE A 32 3.44 -1.69 0.66
CA PHE A 32 2.23 -0.93 0.96
C PHE A 32 1.01 -1.58 0.32
N GLY A 33 -0.12 -1.55 1.01
CA GLY A 33 -1.37 -2.11 0.51
C GLY A 33 -2.59 -1.46 1.14
N GLY A 34 -3.69 -1.45 0.38
CA GLY A 34 -4.99 -0.95 0.78
C GLY A 34 -5.98 -1.28 -0.33
N GLY A 35 -7.23 -1.63 -0.01
CA GLY A 35 -8.19 -2.11 -1.02
C GLY A 35 -8.39 -1.10 -2.14
N GLU A 36 -8.66 0.15 -1.76
CA GLU A 36 -8.89 1.26 -2.69
C GLU A 36 -7.60 1.74 -3.34
N ALA A 37 -6.48 1.67 -2.63
CA ALA A 37 -5.16 1.98 -3.21
C ALA A 37 -4.78 0.98 -4.32
N ASN A 38 -5.05 -0.31 -4.12
CA ASN A 38 -4.80 -1.34 -5.13
C ASN A 38 -5.67 -1.11 -6.37
N VAL A 39 -6.94 -0.74 -6.20
CA VAL A 39 -7.81 -0.34 -7.31
C VAL A 39 -7.25 0.87 -8.05
N ALA A 40 -6.78 1.90 -7.32
CA ALA A 40 -6.17 3.08 -7.92
C ALA A 40 -4.96 2.73 -8.79
N VAL A 41 -4.08 1.86 -8.29
CA VAL A 41 -2.89 1.35 -9.01
C VAL A 41 -3.29 0.59 -10.26
N SER A 42 -4.22 -0.37 -10.17
CA SER A 42 -4.68 -1.14 -11.34
C SER A 42 -5.27 -0.23 -12.43
N LEU A 43 -6.08 0.76 -12.04
CA LEU A 43 -6.66 1.71 -13.00
C LEU A 43 -5.59 2.59 -13.66
N ALA A 44 -4.56 3.01 -12.91
CA ALA A 44 -3.42 3.74 -13.47
C ALA A 44 -2.63 2.88 -14.47
N GLN A 45 -2.39 1.60 -14.15
CA GLN A 45 -1.73 0.64 -15.04
C GLN A 45 -2.54 0.35 -16.31
N PHE A 46 -3.88 0.45 -16.24
CA PHE A 46 -4.76 0.39 -17.41
C PHE A 46 -4.81 1.69 -18.22
N GLY A 47 -4.04 2.72 -17.83
CA GLY A 47 -3.93 3.99 -18.53
C GLY A 47 -5.04 4.99 -18.20
N LEU A 48 -5.78 4.82 -17.10
CA LEU A 48 -6.77 5.81 -16.67
C LEU A 48 -6.12 6.92 -15.83
N ASP A 49 -6.77 8.09 -15.77
CA ASP A 49 -6.36 9.18 -14.89
C ASP A 49 -6.84 8.87 -13.45
N SER A 50 -6.00 8.15 -12.70
CA SER A 50 -6.33 7.59 -11.39
C SER A 50 -5.83 8.46 -10.24
N HIS A 51 -6.73 8.88 -9.35
CA HIS A 51 -6.46 9.72 -8.19
C HIS A 51 -6.76 8.97 -6.89
N TYR A 52 -5.87 9.10 -5.91
CA TYR A 52 -6.06 8.51 -4.59
C TYR A 52 -6.16 9.58 -3.51
N VAL A 53 -7.28 9.58 -2.80
CA VAL A 53 -7.55 10.48 -1.67
C VAL A 53 -7.29 9.70 -0.38
N THR A 54 -6.40 10.22 0.47
CA THR A 54 -6.08 9.60 1.77
C THR A 54 -5.41 10.61 2.71
N ALA A 55 -5.09 10.19 3.93
CA ALA A 55 -4.27 10.93 4.87
C ALA A 55 -3.04 10.10 5.29
N LEU A 56 -1.85 10.69 5.22
CA LEU A 56 -0.59 10.05 5.61
C LEU A 56 0.26 10.98 6.49
N PRO A 57 0.92 10.49 7.55
CA PRO A 57 1.76 11.32 8.41
C PRO A 57 2.95 11.88 7.64
N GLY A 58 3.45 13.06 8.01
CA GLY A 58 4.65 13.68 7.45
C GLY A 58 5.96 13.05 7.93
N ASN A 59 6.08 11.72 7.86
CA ASN A 59 7.27 10.98 8.26
C ASN A 59 7.76 10.05 7.14
N ALA A 60 8.93 9.43 7.34
CA ALA A 60 9.59 8.61 6.33
C ALA A 60 8.72 7.44 5.79
N ILE A 61 7.87 6.84 6.63
CA ILE A 61 6.98 5.75 6.20
C ILE A 61 5.85 6.30 5.34
N GLY A 62 5.26 7.43 5.73
CA GLY A 62 4.25 8.12 4.92
C GLY A 62 4.81 8.58 3.57
N ASP A 63 6.03 9.11 3.54
CA ASP A 63 6.71 9.50 2.29
C ASP A 63 7.00 8.31 1.39
N ALA A 64 7.40 7.17 1.96
CA ALA A 64 7.58 5.93 1.22
C ALA A 64 6.25 5.44 0.59
N ALA A 65 5.12 5.55 1.30
CA ALA A 65 3.81 5.22 0.77
C ALA A 65 3.41 6.13 -0.41
N VAL A 66 3.63 7.45 -0.29
CA VAL A 66 3.39 8.41 -1.39
C VAL A 66 4.28 8.09 -2.59
N LYS A 67 5.56 7.75 -2.38
CA LYS A 67 6.48 7.37 -3.45
C LYS A 67 6.02 6.08 -4.15
N ALA A 68 5.56 5.08 -3.39
CA ALA A 68 5.04 3.83 -3.95
C ALA A 68 3.84 4.08 -4.87
N LEU A 69 2.88 4.92 -4.46
CA LEU A 69 1.74 5.30 -5.29
C LEU A 69 2.17 6.03 -6.57
N ARG A 70 3.10 6.98 -6.47
CA ARG A 70 3.61 7.73 -7.63
C ARG A 70 4.36 6.84 -8.62
N ALA A 71 5.10 5.85 -8.13
CA ALA A 71 5.82 4.90 -8.99
C ALA A 71 4.84 4.12 -9.89
N GLU A 72 3.62 3.88 -9.42
CA GLU A 72 2.54 3.23 -10.15
C GLU A 72 1.67 4.23 -10.94
N SER A 73 2.14 5.46 -11.17
CA SER A 73 1.43 6.52 -11.90
C SER A 73 0.10 6.98 -11.28
N VAL A 74 -0.15 6.69 -10.00
CA VAL A 74 -1.32 7.21 -9.27
C VAL A 74 -1.11 8.68 -8.91
N ARG A 75 -2.12 9.52 -9.18
CA ARG A 75 -2.13 10.94 -8.80
C ARG A 75 -2.30 11.08 -7.29
N THR A 76 -1.40 11.85 -6.68
CA THR A 76 -1.27 12.00 -5.22
C THR A 76 -1.56 13.42 -4.75
N ASP A 77 -2.17 14.23 -5.62
CA ASP A 77 -2.48 15.65 -5.40
C ASP A 77 -3.46 15.86 -4.22
N HIS A 78 -4.19 14.80 -3.83
CA HIS A 78 -5.21 14.82 -2.80
C HIS A 78 -4.83 14.04 -1.51
N ILE A 79 -3.53 13.78 -1.31
CA ILE A 79 -3.04 13.17 -0.08
C ILE A 79 -2.80 14.27 0.96
N VAL A 80 -3.60 14.27 2.02
CA VAL A 80 -3.40 15.18 3.15
C VAL A 80 -2.27 14.66 4.03
N ARG A 81 -1.37 15.55 4.46
CA ARG A 81 -0.33 15.19 5.43
C ARG A 81 -0.85 15.43 6.85
N SER A 82 -1.22 14.35 7.55
CA SER A 82 -1.86 14.42 8.87
C SER A 82 -1.60 13.15 9.69
N GLY A 83 -1.73 13.27 11.02
CA GLY A 83 -1.52 12.17 11.96
C GLY A 83 -0.05 11.89 12.25
N ALA A 84 0.19 10.86 13.08
CA ALA A 84 1.52 10.53 13.60
C ALA A 84 2.11 9.22 13.06
N ARG A 85 1.28 8.29 12.56
CA ARG A 85 1.71 6.96 12.10
C ARG A 85 0.93 6.47 10.89
N VAL A 86 1.53 5.55 10.15
CA VAL A 86 0.85 4.75 9.10
C VAL A 86 0.30 3.50 9.77
N GLY A 87 -0.89 3.05 9.38
CA GLY A 87 -1.42 1.73 9.79
C GLY A 87 -0.45 0.61 9.39
N ILE A 88 -0.29 -0.39 10.25
CA ILE A 88 0.59 -1.52 10.00
C ILE A 88 -0.22 -2.79 10.18
N TYR A 89 -0.06 -3.74 9.26
CA TYR A 89 -0.57 -5.08 9.45
C TYR A 89 0.50 -6.10 9.11
N PHE A 90 0.42 -7.23 9.82
CA PHE A 90 1.27 -8.38 9.63
C PHE A 90 0.53 -9.41 8.80
N ALA A 91 1.16 -9.90 7.73
CA ALA A 91 0.59 -10.92 6.86
C ALA A 91 1.57 -12.10 6.73
N GLU A 92 1.16 -13.26 7.23
CA GLU A 92 1.87 -14.52 6.97
C GLU A 92 1.31 -15.12 5.67
N THR A 93 2.19 -15.56 4.78
CA THR A 93 1.76 -16.32 3.59
C THR A 93 1.12 -17.61 4.06
N GLY A 94 -0.17 -17.79 3.77
CA GLY A 94 -0.84 -19.04 4.07
C GLY A 94 -0.23 -20.21 3.29
N ALA A 95 -0.16 -21.39 3.91
CA ALA A 95 -0.05 -22.61 3.15
C ALA A 95 -1.43 -22.89 2.54
N SER A 96 -1.54 -22.95 1.21
CA SER A 96 -2.72 -23.53 0.56
C SER A 96 -3.00 -24.93 1.14
N GLN A 97 -4.24 -25.43 1.06
CA GLN A 97 -4.66 -26.67 1.70
C GLN A 97 -3.59 -27.77 1.55
N ARG A 98 -3.07 -28.25 2.68
CA ARG A 98 -2.40 -29.56 2.71
C ARG A 98 -3.54 -30.58 2.58
N ALA A 99 -3.54 -31.34 1.48
CA ALA A 99 -4.38 -32.53 1.35
C ALA A 99 -4.03 -33.56 2.45
#